data_AF-A0A927R9T9-F1
#
_entry.id   AF-A0A927R9T9-F1
#
_cell.length_a   1.000
_cell.length_b   1.000
_cell.length_c   1.000
_cell.angle_alpha   90.00
_cell.angle_beta   90.00
_cell.angle_gamma   90.00
#
_symmetry.space_group_name_H-M   'P 1'
#
loop_
_entity.id
_entity.type
_entity.pdbx_description
1 polymer ?
#
loop_
_entity_poly.entity_id
_entity_poly.type
_entity_poly.pdbx_seq_one_letter_code
_entity_poly.pdbx_strand_id
1 'polypeptide(L)'
;MRAEAEAFLLDSAQALDTDPLDKAGKHLYEVIAPEDAERRIGKQLEEQERRARENRTLSFGPVRDGMGTMFMRLDVPTLAILQALLDPLARPRPTGADGPDLRSSERRQADAFAELVVLAQAAASAPTRGGTRPRLTV
;
A
#
# COMPACT_ATOMS: atom_id res chain seq x y z
N MET A 1 11.92 -34.01 22.74
CA MET A 1 11.68 -33.03 21.64
C MET A 1 12.55 -31.79 21.71
N ARG A 2 12.37 -30.81 22.62
CA ARG A 2 13.21 -29.58 22.63
C ARG A 2 14.72 -29.84 22.80
N ALA A 3 15.10 -30.73 23.73
CA ALA A 3 16.51 -31.08 23.96
C ALA A 3 17.14 -31.85 22.78
N GLU A 4 16.37 -32.67 22.08
CA GLU A 4 16.82 -33.41 20.89
C GLU A 4 17.03 -32.46 19.70
N ALA A 5 16.20 -31.43 19.59
CA ALA A 5 16.29 -30.41 18.56
C ALA A 5 17.46 -29.47 18.74
N GLU A 6 17.74 -29.09 19.99
CA GLU A 6 18.93 -28.33 20.34
C GLU A 6 20.21 -29.12 20.03
N ALA A 7 20.25 -30.40 20.40
CA ALA A 7 21.36 -31.29 20.03
C ALA A 7 21.53 -31.42 18.51
N PHE A 8 20.43 -31.56 17.76
CA PHE A 8 20.45 -31.62 16.29
C PHE A 8 20.98 -30.32 15.66
N LEU A 9 20.61 -29.15 16.18
CA LEU A 9 21.12 -27.87 15.67
C LEU A 9 22.59 -27.64 16.01
N LEU A 10 23.03 -28.05 17.19
CA LEU A 10 24.44 -27.97 17.60
C LEU A 10 25.34 -28.88 16.75
N ASP A 11 24.86 -30.08 16.41
CA ASP A 11 25.53 -31.00 15.49
C ASP A 11 25.55 -30.45 14.05
N SER A 12 24.39 -29.96 13.59
CA SER A 12 24.26 -29.35 12.25
C SER A 12 25.14 -28.11 12.07
N ALA A 13 25.37 -27.32 13.13
CA ALA A 13 26.24 -26.14 13.09
C ALA A 13 27.72 -26.47 12.86
N GLN A 14 28.15 -27.72 13.10
CA GLN A 14 29.51 -28.16 12.79
C GLN A 14 29.69 -28.52 11.30
N ALA A 15 28.60 -28.75 10.58
CA ALA A 15 28.60 -29.26 9.21
C ALA A 15 27.99 -28.31 8.17
N LEU A 16 27.23 -27.29 8.59
CA LEU A 16 26.52 -26.36 7.71
C LEU A 16 27.05 -24.93 7.83
N ASP A 17 27.10 -24.23 6.69
CA ASP A 17 27.27 -22.78 6.65
C ASP A 17 26.04 -22.05 7.25
N THR A 18 26.19 -20.76 7.53
CA THR A 18 25.22 -19.92 8.26
C THR A 18 23.82 -19.89 7.65
N ASP A 19 23.71 -19.86 6.32
CA ASP A 19 22.44 -19.77 5.59
C ASP A 19 21.64 -21.09 5.63
N PRO A 20 22.24 -22.26 5.31
CA PRO A 20 21.58 -23.55 5.51
C PRO A 20 21.17 -23.81 6.97
N LEU A 21 22.01 -23.41 7.93
CA LEU A 21 21.73 -23.57 9.35
C LEU A 21 20.55 -22.70 9.82
N ASP A 22 20.46 -21.45 9.37
CA ASP A 22 19.31 -20.58 9.67
C ASP A 22 17.98 -21.14 9.13
N LYS A 23 18.01 -21.72 7.93
CA LYS A 23 16.84 -22.40 7.35
C LYS A 23 16.45 -23.65 8.15
N ALA A 24 17.42 -24.49 8.52
CA ALA A 24 17.17 -25.68 9.33
C ALA A 24 16.63 -25.33 10.72
N GLY A 25 17.17 -24.29 11.35
CA GLY A 25 16.70 -23.76 12.64
C GLY A 25 15.27 -23.23 12.58
N LYS A 26 14.93 -22.45 11.54
CA LYS A 26 13.55 -21.96 11.33
C LYS A 26 12.56 -23.11 11.16
N HIS A 27 12.90 -24.08 10.32
CA HIS A 27 12.02 -25.22 10.07
C HIS A 27 11.83 -26.09 11.33
N LEU A 28 12.91 -26.34 12.08
CA LEU A 28 12.83 -27.10 13.33
C LEU A 28 12.00 -26.36 14.40
N TYR A 29 12.10 -25.04 14.45
CA TYR A 29 11.29 -24.19 15.34
C TYR A 29 9.80 -24.27 14.99
N GLU A 30 9.43 -24.24 13.71
CA GLU A 30 8.05 -24.42 13.23
C GLU A 30 7.49 -25.79 13.62
N VAL A 31 8.28 -26.86 13.53
CA VAL A 31 7.84 -28.23 13.82
C VAL A 31 7.66 -28.47 15.33
N ILE A 32 8.52 -27.90 16.17
CA ILE A 32 8.57 -28.22 17.61
C ILE A 32 7.72 -27.28 18.44
N ALA A 33 7.51 -26.06 17.98
CA ALA A 33 6.70 -25.07 18.66
C ALA A 33 5.76 -24.37 17.67
N PRO A 34 4.84 -25.11 17.03
CA PRO A 34 3.98 -24.57 15.97
C PRO A 34 3.16 -23.37 16.46
N GLU A 35 2.62 -23.43 17.67
CA GLU A 35 1.87 -22.30 18.24
C GLU A 35 2.73 -21.06 18.51
N ASP A 36 4.00 -21.23 18.92
CA ASP A 36 4.92 -20.11 19.11
C ASP A 36 5.36 -19.52 17.77
N ALA A 37 5.56 -20.36 16.75
CA ALA A 37 5.88 -19.95 15.40
C ALA A 37 4.72 -19.15 14.78
N GLU A 38 3.48 -19.63 14.91
CA GLU A 38 2.28 -18.90 14.48
C GLU A 38 2.13 -17.56 15.22
N ARG A 39 2.29 -17.54 16.55
CA ARG A 39 2.28 -16.29 17.34
C ARG A 39 3.33 -15.29 16.86
N ARG A 40 4.53 -15.77 16.50
CA ARG A 40 5.62 -14.93 15.99
C ARG A 40 5.31 -14.35 14.61
N ILE A 41 4.77 -15.16 13.70
CA ILE A 41 4.32 -14.71 12.37
C ILE A 41 3.22 -13.66 12.51
N GLY A 42 2.22 -13.92 13.38
CA GLY A 42 1.14 -12.97 13.67
C GLY A 42 1.67 -11.62 14.16
N LYS A 43 2.59 -11.61 15.14
CA LYS A 43 3.23 -10.37 15.62
C LYS A 43 4.01 -9.63 14.55
N GLN A 44 4.74 -10.35 13.70
CA GLN A 44 5.48 -9.73 12.59
C GLN A 44 4.54 -9.09 11.58
N LEU A 45 3.42 -9.74 11.27
CA LEU A 45 2.40 -9.21 10.37
C LEU A 45 1.73 -7.97 10.97
N GLU A 46 1.32 -8.02 12.24
CA GLU A 46 0.77 -6.86 12.95
C GLU A 46 1.75 -5.68 12.96
N GLU A 47 3.03 -5.94 13.19
CA GLU A 47 4.03 -4.88 13.20
C GLU A 47 4.28 -4.30 11.80
N GLN A 48 4.27 -5.13 10.75
CA GLN A 48 4.33 -4.67 9.36
C GLN A 48 3.12 -3.81 9.01
N GLU A 49 1.90 -4.24 9.38
CA GLU A 49 0.69 -3.46 9.18
C GLU A 49 0.72 -2.15 9.95
N ARG A 50 1.17 -2.18 11.21
CA ARG A 50 1.34 -0.98 12.04
C ARG A 50 2.31 -0.01 11.39
N ARG A 51 3.49 -0.48 10.96
CA ARG A 51 4.49 0.34 10.25
C ARG A 51 3.93 0.88 8.94
N ALA A 52 3.14 0.11 8.20
CA ALA A 52 2.50 0.56 6.96
C ALA A 52 1.48 1.67 7.23
N ARG A 53 0.70 1.58 8.31
CA ARG A 53 -0.24 2.63 8.74
C ARG A 53 0.47 3.89 9.22
N GLU A 54 1.51 3.74 10.04
CA GLU A 54 2.28 4.86 10.62
C GLU A 54 3.07 5.63 9.56
N ASN A 55 3.50 4.98 8.47
CA ASN A 55 4.28 5.60 7.40
C ASN A 55 3.42 6.24 6.29
N ARG A 56 2.10 6.34 6.47
CA ARG A 56 1.23 7.05 5.53
C ARG A 56 1.50 8.55 5.63
N THR A 57 1.81 9.18 4.50
CA THR A 57 2.08 10.62 4.44
C THR A 57 1.40 11.26 3.24
N LEU A 58 1.03 12.52 3.39
CA LEU A 58 0.52 13.36 2.32
C LEU A 58 1.11 14.75 2.48
N SER A 59 1.78 15.25 1.44
CA SER A 59 2.29 16.62 1.39
C SER A 59 1.91 17.30 0.08
N PHE A 60 1.77 18.62 0.14
CA PHE A 60 1.47 19.48 -1.00
C PHE A 60 2.61 20.50 -1.17
N GLY A 61 2.97 20.79 -2.41
CA GLY A 61 4.00 21.78 -2.74
C GLY A 61 3.54 22.71 -3.87
N PRO A 62 3.72 24.04 -3.75
CA PRO A 62 3.33 24.97 -4.81
C PRO A 62 4.25 24.85 -6.04
N VAL A 63 3.71 25.10 -7.22
CA VAL A 63 4.47 25.25 -8.48
C VAL A 63 4.19 26.62 -9.09
N ARG A 64 5.19 27.21 -9.75
CA ARG A 64 5.09 28.56 -10.36
C ARG A 64 4.45 28.48 -11.74
N ASP A 65 3.15 28.24 -11.77
CA ASP A 65 2.32 28.16 -13.00
C ASP A 65 0.81 28.00 -12.67
N GLY A 66 0.40 28.25 -11.42
CA GLY A 66 -0.96 27.98 -10.96
C GLY A 66 -1.22 26.50 -10.67
N MET A 67 -0.20 25.64 -10.72
CA MET A 67 -0.30 24.23 -10.36
C MET A 67 0.22 23.96 -8.95
N GLY A 68 -0.13 22.80 -8.42
CA GLY A 68 0.43 22.24 -7.19
C GLY A 68 0.89 20.81 -7.41
N THR A 69 1.89 20.40 -6.64
CA THR A 69 2.32 18.99 -6.52
C THR A 69 1.70 18.36 -5.29
N MET A 70 1.44 17.06 -5.39
CA MET A 70 0.99 16.21 -4.29
C MET A 70 1.91 15.01 -4.22
N PHE A 71 2.48 14.76 -3.03
CA PHE A 71 3.26 13.55 -2.75
C PHE A 71 2.55 12.75 -1.68
N MET A 72 2.19 11.51 -2.00
CA MET A 72 1.40 10.65 -1.13
C MET A 72 2.07 9.28 -0.97
N ARG A 73 2.15 8.80 0.27
CA ARG A 73 2.52 7.42 0.61
C ARG A 73 1.31 6.77 1.28
N LEU A 74 0.87 5.66 0.72
CA LEU A 74 -0.25 4.87 1.19
C LEU A 74 0.22 3.45 1.51
N ASP A 75 -0.50 2.77 2.40
CA ASP A 75 -0.43 1.32 2.52
C ASP A 75 -1.04 0.65 1.28
N VAL A 76 -0.64 -0.60 1.04
CA VAL A 76 -1.04 -1.36 -0.15
C VAL A 76 -2.57 -1.43 -0.32
N PRO A 77 -3.38 -1.75 0.70
CA PRO A 77 -4.84 -1.76 0.57
C PRO A 77 -5.44 -0.42 0.11
N THR A 78 -5.06 0.69 0.75
CA THR A 78 -5.59 2.00 0.40
C THR A 78 -5.14 2.43 -1.00
N LEU A 79 -3.89 2.14 -1.37
CA LEU A 79 -3.38 2.42 -2.73
C LEU A 79 -4.16 1.64 -3.79
N ALA A 80 -4.44 0.35 -3.54
CA ALA A 80 -5.19 -0.49 -4.46
C ALA A 80 -6.63 0.03 -4.65
N ILE A 81 -7.28 0.48 -3.57
CA ILE A 81 -8.60 1.09 -3.64
C ILE A 81 -8.55 2.37 -4.50
N LEU A 82 -7.58 3.26 -4.27
CA LEU A 82 -7.43 4.48 -5.05
C LEU A 82 -7.21 4.16 -6.54
N GLN A 83 -6.34 3.20 -6.86
CA GLN A 83 -6.10 2.76 -8.24
C GLN A 83 -7.37 2.19 -8.90
N ALA A 84 -8.13 1.37 -8.18
CA ALA A 84 -9.38 0.79 -8.67
C ALA A 84 -10.45 1.85 -8.95
N LEU A 85 -10.50 2.93 -8.16
CA LEU A 85 -11.41 4.07 -8.39
C LEU A 85 -10.98 4.90 -9.61
N LEU A 86 -9.67 5.06 -9.82
CA LEU A 86 -9.13 5.83 -10.95
C LEU A 86 -9.19 5.06 -12.27
N ASP A 87 -9.00 3.74 -12.28
CA ASP A 87 -8.99 2.91 -13.49
C ASP A 87 -10.15 3.20 -14.45
N PRO A 88 -11.43 3.16 -14.04
CA PRO A 88 -12.54 3.41 -14.95
C PRO A 88 -12.56 4.84 -15.50
N LEU A 89 -12.09 5.83 -14.73
CA LEU A 89 -12.08 7.24 -15.10
C LEU A 89 -10.88 7.60 -16.00
N ALA A 90 -9.77 6.87 -15.87
CA ALA A 90 -8.55 7.09 -16.64
C ALA A 90 -8.54 6.35 -17.98
N ARG A 91 -9.62 5.65 -18.33
CA ARG A 91 -9.71 4.90 -19.60
C ARG A 91 -9.56 5.84 -20.78
N PRO A 92 -8.83 5.41 -21.84
CA PRO A 92 -8.83 6.13 -23.10
C PRO A 92 -10.26 6.31 -23.60
N ARG A 93 -10.58 7.49 -24.12
CA ARG A 93 -11.85 7.71 -24.79
C ARG A 93 -11.94 6.80 -26.02
N PRO A 94 -13.12 6.24 -26.32
CA PRO A 94 -13.30 5.45 -27.53
C PRO A 94 -12.96 6.30 -28.76
N THR A 95 -12.34 5.68 -29.75
CA THR A 95 -12.02 6.34 -31.01
C THR A 95 -13.31 6.73 -31.71
N GLY A 96 -13.47 8.03 -32.00
CA GLY A 96 -14.66 8.61 -32.60
C GLY A 96 -14.33 9.41 -33.87
N ALA A 97 -15.24 10.30 -34.26
CA ALA A 97 -15.06 11.18 -35.43
C ALA A 97 -13.80 12.06 -35.34
N ASP A 98 -13.37 12.40 -34.12
CA ASP A 98 -12.18 13.21 -33.84
C ASP A 98 -10.88 12.38 -33.74
N GLY A 99 -10.95 11.07 -34.00
CA GLY A 99 -9.81 10.16 -33.93
C GLY A 99 -9.59 9.53 -32.54
N PRO A 100 -8.42 8.88 -32.32
CA PRO A 100 -8.11 8.18 -31.08
C PRO A 100 -7.79 9.16 -29.94
N ASP A 101 -7.91 8.70 -28.68
CA ASP A 101 -7.50 9.50 -27.52
C ASP A 101 -5.98 9.68 -27.48
N LEU A 102 -5.51 10.90 -27.73
CA LEU A 102 -4.09 11.27 -27.78
C LEU A 102 -3.50 11.64 -26.41
N ARG A 103 -4.30 11.67 -25.33
CA ARG A 103 -3.79 12.01 -24.00
C ARG A 103 -2.81 10.93 -23.53
N SER A 104 -1.72 11.36 -22.89
CA SER A 104 -0.79 10.42 -22.23
C SER A 104 -1.49 9.68 -21.08
N SER A 105 -0.90 8.56 -20.63
CA SER A 105 -1.42 7.81 -19.49
C SER A 105 -1.48 8.69 -18.23
N GLU A 106 -0.41 9.45 -17.97
CA GLU A 106 -0.28 10.37 -16.85
C GLU A 106 -1.35 11.46 -16.91
N ARG A 107 -1.62 12.01 -18.11
CA ARG A 107 -2.65 13.04 -18.25
C ARG A 107 -4.04 12.46 -17.97
N ARG A 108 -4.35 11.26 -18.45
CA ARG A 108 -5.63 10.60 -18.14
C ARG A 108 -5.79 10.30 -16.65
N GLN A 109 -4.72 9.87 -15.98
CA GLN A 109 -4.71 9.66 -14.53
C GLN A 109 -4.94 10.97 -13.76
N ALA A 110 -4.32 12.07 -14.19
CA ALA A 110 -4.54 13.38 -13.58
C ALA A 110 -5.99 13.88 -13.77
N ASP A 111 -6.54 13.75 -14.98
CA ASP A 111 -7.94 14.09 -15.27
C ASP A 111 -8.89 13.22 -14.43
N ALA A 112 -8.63 11.91 -14.33
CA ALA A 112 -9.40 10.96 -13.50
C ALA A 112 -9.36 11.32 -12.01
N PHE A 113 -8.21 11.74 -11.50
CA PHE A 113 -8.10 12.20 -10.11
C PHE A 113 -8.92 13.47 -9.87
N ALA A 114 -8.90 14.44 -10.80
CA ALA A 114 -9.72 15.63 -10.71
C ALA A 114 -11.22 15.29 -10.69
N GLU A 115 -11.66 14.37 -11.54
CA GLU A 115 -13.04 13.88 -11.55
C GLU A 115 -13.41 13.18 -10.24
N LEU A 116 -12.54 12.32 -9.70
CA LEU A 116 -12.74 11.66 -8.41
C LEU A 116 -12.92 12.68 -7.26
N VAL A 117 -12.17 13.78 -7.27
CA VAL A 117 -12.33 14.86 -6.27
C VAL A 117 -13.69 15.53 -6.38
N VAL A 118 -14.18 15.77 -7.61
CA VAL A 118 -15.54 16.31 -7.83
C VAL A 118 -16.60 15.34 -7.33
N LEU A 119 -16.48 14.05 -7.63
CA LEU A 119 -17.38 13.01 -7.15
C LEU A 119 -17.39 12.95 -5.61
N ALA A 120 -16.20 12.98 -4.99
CA ALA A 120 -16.06 12.98 -3.54
C ALA A 120 -16.68 14.22 -2.88
N GLN A 121 -16.57 15.40 -3.50
CA GLN A 121 -17.22 16.62 -3.03
C GLN A 121 -18.75 16.56 -3.15
N ALA A 122 -19.26 15.95 -4.21
CA ALA A 122 -20.69 15.81 -4.45
C ALA A 122 -21.36 14.80 -3.51
N ALA A 123 -20.60 13.82 -3.01
CA ALA A 123 -21.08 12.75 -2.14
C ALA A 123 -21.84 13.30 -0.91
N ALA A 124 -22.95 12.64 -0.55
CA ALA A 124 -23.75 13.01 0.62
C ALA A 124 -22.93 12.97 1.92
N SER A 125 -21.99 12.04 2.00
CA SER A 125 -21.08 11.83 3.13
C SER A 125 -19.81 12.70 3.08
N ALA A 126 -19.72 13.66 2.15
CA ALA A 126 -18.56 14.54 2.07
C ALA A 126 -18.35 15.31 3.38
N PRO A 127 -17.11 15.38 3.91
CA PRO A 127 -16.83 16.13 5.13
C PRO A 127 -17.23 17.61 4.99
N THR A 128 -17.97 18.13 5.97
CA THR A 128 -18.33 19.55 6.04
C THR A 128 -17.42 20.31 7.00
N ARG A 129 -17.08 21.56 6.69
CA ARG A 129 -16.51 22.50 7.67
C ARG A 129 -17.62 23.46 8.11
N GLY A 130 -17.91 23.52 9.42
CA GLY A 130 -18.92 24.44 9.97
C GLY A 130 -20.34 24.24 9.43
N GLY A 131 -20.73 23.00 9.11
CA GLY A 131 -22.04 22.67 8.55
C GLY A 131 -22.20 22.95 7.05
N THR A 132 -21.19 23.50 6.39
CA THR A 132 -21.20 23.77 4.94
C THR A 132 -20.15 22.91 4.24
N ARG A 133 -20.48 22.40 3.04
CA ARG A 133 -19.50 21.69 2.21
C ARG A 133 -18.38 22.67 1.84
N PRO A 134 -17.09 22.30 1.99
CA PRO A 134 -15.98 23.16 1.61
C PRO A 134 -16.10 23.48 0.11
N ARG A 135 -16.43 24.74 -0.20
CA ARG A 135 -16.44 25.30 -1.54
C ARG A 135 -15.17 26.15 -1.67
N LEU A 136 -14.38 25.92 -2.70
CA LEU A 136 -13.28 26.83 -3.04
C LEU A 136 -13.91 28.18 -3.42
N THR A 137 -13.72 29.18 -2.59
CA THR A 137 -13.88 30.59 -2.99
C THR A 137 -12.57 30.97 -3.66
N VAL A 138 -12.61 31.08 -4.99
CA VAL A 138 -11.54 31.70 -5.79
C VAL A 138 -11.78 33.20 -5.83
#